data_AF-A0A662P4T1-F1
#
_entry.id   AF-A0A662P4T1-F1
#
_cell.length_a   1.000
_cell.length_b   1.000
_cell.length_c   1.000
_cell.angle_alpha   90.00
_cell.angle_beta   90.00
_cell.angle_gamma   90.00
#
_symmetry.space_group_name_H-M   'P 1'
#
loop_
_entity.id
_entity.type
_entity.pdbx_description
1 polymer ?
#
loop_
_entity_poly.entity_id
_entity_poly.type
_entity_poly.pdbx_seq_one_letter_code
_entity_poly.pdbx_strand_id
1 'polypeptide(L)'
;VLAVIKENRGIGDPKTVADKLDIPRNIASVYLNRLASMGFLYKKTNADPRIKARYVYEMRRESIDEKLRELMEAVKNERWRLR
;
A
#
# COMPACT_ATOMS: atom_id res chain seq x y z
N VAL A 1 -1.55 1.84 -4.80
CA VAL A 1 -0.72 1.84 -3.56
C VAL A 1 0.18 0.62 -3.44
N LEU A 2 -0.34 -0.61 -3.38
CA LEU A 2 0.51 -1.81 -3.23
C LEU A 2 1.55 -1.99 -4.35
N ALA A 3 1.18 -1.73 -5.62
CA ALA A 3 2.13 -1.75 -6.74
C ALA A 3 3.28 -0.74 -6.54
N VAL A 4 2.96 0.49 -6.12
CA VAL A 4 3.95 1.53 -5.81
C VAL A 4 4.93 1.09 -4.71
N ILE A 5 4.43 0.43 -3.67
CA ILE A 5 5.26 -0.10 -2.57
C ILE A 5 6.16 -1.23 -3.09
N LYS A 6 5.62 -2.14 -3.91
CA LYS A 6 6.38 -3.24 -4.52
C LYS A 6 7.55 -2.72 -5.37
N GLU A 7 7.29 -1.70 -6.20
CA GLU A 7 8.32 -1.01 -6.98
C GLU A 7 9.35 -0.30 -6.11
N ASN A 8 8.93 0.24 -4.96
CA ASN A 8 9.79 0.94 -4.01
C ASN A 8 10.44 -0.01 -2.99
N ARG A 9 10.98 -1.14 -3.48
CA ARG A 9 11.68 -2.16 -2.67
C ARG A 9 10.83 -2.77 -1.55
N GLY A 10 9.51 -2.67 -1.63
CA GLY A 10 8.59 -3.17 -0.60
C GLY A 10 8.36 -2.18 0.55
N ILE A 11 8.87 -0.95 0.49
CA ILE A 11 8.70 0.09 1.52
C ILE A 11 7.84 1.24 0.97
N GLY A 12 6.82 1.64 1.70
CA GLY A 12 5.98 2.78 1.39
C GLY A 12 5.97 3.81 2.51
N ASP A 13 6.16 5.08 2.18
CA ASP A 13 5.81 6.20 3.04
C ASP A 13 4.73 7.07 2.37
N PRO A 14 3.95 7.84 3.15
CA PRO A 14 2.84 8.60 2.59
C PRO A 14 3.24 9.62 1.52
N LYS A 15 4.46 10.17 1.56
CA LYS A 15 4.91 11.13 0.56
C LYS A 15 5.18 10.42 -0.77
N THR A 16 6.01 9.38 -0.75
CA THR A 16 6.35 8.62 -1.97
C THR A 16 5.09 8.04 -2.65
N VAL A 17 4.14 7.53 -1.86
CA VAL A 17 2.88 7.01 -2.39
C VAL A 17 1.99 8.11 -2.98
N ALA A 18 1.94 9.27 -2.33
CA ALA A 18 1.20 10.43 -2.83
C ALA A 18 1.77 10.91 -4.16
N ASP A 19 3.09 11.11 -4.23
CA ASP A 19 3.79 11.62 -5.40
C ASP A 19 3.64 10.67 -6.60
N LYS A 20 3.77 9.34 -6.40
CA LYS A 20 3.63 8.36 -7.50
C LYS A 20 2.20 8.19 -8.02
N LEU A 21 1.20 8.41 -7.19
CA LEU A 21 -0.21 8.21 -7.56
C LEU A 21 -0.92 9.52 -7.90
N ASP A 22 -0.21 10.65 -7.82
CA ASP A 22 -0.76 11.99 -7.98
C ASP A 22 -2.01 12.21 -7.10
N ILE A 23 -1.89 11.88 -5.80
CA ILE A 23 -2.96 12.04 -4.82
C ILE A 23 -2.51 12.84 -3.61
N PRO A 24 -3.43 13.47 -2.85
CA PRO A 24 -3.09 14.13 -1.61
C PRO A 24 -2.45 13.20 -0.56
N ARG A 25 -1.45 13.71 0.19
CA ARG A 25 -0.69 12.94 1.18
C ARG A 25 -1.53 12.36 2.32
N ASN A 26 -2.59 13.06 2.72
CA ASN A 26 -3.56 12.55 3.70
C ASN A 26 -4.30 11.31 3.16
N ILE A 27 -4.71 11.33 1.88
CA ILE A 27 -5.36 10.19 1.22
C ILE A 27 -4.41 9.00 1.10
N ALA A 28 -3.16 9.25 0.69
CA ALA A 28 -2.13 8.21 0.67
C ALA A 28 -1.93 7.57 2.05
N SER A 29 -1.91 8.38 3.12
CA SER A 29 -1.83 7.90 4.50
C SER A 29 -3.03 7.04 4.89
N VAL A 30 -4.26 7.44 4.51
CA VAL A 30 -5.48 6.64 4.76
C VAL A 30 -5.38 5.27 4.07
N TYR A 31 -4.97 5.23 2.81
CA TYR A 31 -4.83 3.97 2.08
C TYR A 31 -3.76 3.05 2.69
N LEU A 32 -2.61 3.61 3.08
CA LEU A 32 -1.55 2.86 3.75
C LEU A 32 -2.01 2.25 5.07
N ASN A 33 -2.73 3.02 5.90
CA ASN A 33 -3.29 2.51 7.15
C ASN A 33 -4.35 1.43 6.90
N ARG A 34 -5.22 1.61 5.89
CA ARG A 34 -6.25 0.61 5.56
C ARG A 34 -5.64 -0.70 5.07
N LEU A 35 -4.60 -0.63 4.25
CA LEU A 35 -3.86 -1.82 3.81
C LEU A 35 -3.10 -2.51 4.95
N ALA A 36 -2.60 -1.73 5.92
CA ALA A 36 -2.00 -2.28 7.13
C ALA A 36 -3.04 -2.97 8.02
N SER A 37 -4.22 -2.37 8.23
CA SER A 37 -5.29 -2.99 9.03
C SER A 37 -5.84 -4.27 8.39
N MET A 38 -5.80 -4.36 7.05
CA MET A 38 -6.17 -5.58 6.33
C MET A 38 -5.07 -6.66 6.33
N GLY A 39 -3.89 -6.36 6.88
CA GLY A 39 -2.77 -7.30 7.00
C GLY A 39 -1.87 -7.40 5.77
N PHE A 40 -2.02 -6.53 4.78
CA PHE A 40 -1.14 -6.49 3.60
C PHE A 40 0.18 -5.76 3.86
N LEU A 41 0.16 -4.78 4.76
CA LEU A 41 1.33 -3.98 5.12
C LEU A 41 1.64 -4.10 6.61
N TYR A 42 2.92 -4.05 6.94
CA TYR A 42 3.41 -3.88 8.31
C TYR A 42 3.79 -2.42 8.54
N LYS A 43 3.05 -1.75 9.43
CA LYS A 43 3.36 -0.37 9.83
C LYS A 43 4.41 -0.39 10.94
N LYS A 44 5.53 0.29 10.72
CA LYS A 44 6.59 0.42 11.74
C LYS A 44 7.05 1.87 11.88
N THR A 45 7.61 2.19 13.04
CA THR A 45 8.27 3.48 13.26
C THR A 45 9.44 3.60 12.30
N ASN A 46 9.58 4.77 11.69
CA ASN A 46 10.67 5.01 10.77
C ASN A 46 11.99 5.17 11.53
N ALA A 47 12.97 4.33 11.20
CA ALA A 47 14.33 4.43 11.72
C ALA A 47 15.28 5.17 10.75
N ASP A 48 14.87 5.36 9.49
CA ASP A 48 15.69 6.02 8.48
C ASP A 48 15.46 7.55 8.50
N PRO A 49 16.46 8.36 8.91
CA PRO A 49 16.31 9.81 8.97
C PRO A 49 16.13 10.48 7.59
N ARG A 50 16.42 9.78 6.48
CA ARG A 50 16.22 10.31 5.12
C ARG A 50 14.75 10.36 4.73
N ILE A 51 13.93 9.48 5.30
CA ILE A 51 12.49 9.45 5.04
C ILE A 51 11.82 10.44 6.00
N LYS A 52 11.28 11.54 5.47
CA LYS A 52 10.56 12.56 6.25
C LYS A 52 9.13 12.11 6.61
N ALA A 53 9.02 10.98 7.31
CA ALA A 53 7.77 10.41 7.82
C ALA A 53 8.02 9.71 9.17
N ARG A 54 7.04 9.77 10.08
CA ARG A 54 7.09 9.09 11.39
C ARG A 54 6.98 7.57 11.27
N TYR A 55 6.25 7.09 10.27
CA TYR A 55 5.98 5.68 10.03
C TYR A 55 6.28 5.32 8.58
N VAL A 56 6.77 4.10 8.38
CA VAL A 56 6.91 3.44 7.08
C VAL A 56 6.09 2.15 7.07
N TYR A 57 5.72 1.72 5.88
CA TYR A 57 4.86 0.57 5.66
C TYR A 57 5.58 -0.44 4.78
N GLU A 58 5.67 -1.70 5.22
CA GLU A 58 6.38 -2.74 4.48
C GLU A 58 5.43 -3.83 3.99
N MET A 59 5.64 -4.31 2.75
CA MET A 59 4.89 -5.46 2.24
C MET A 59 5.23 -6.73 3.02
N ARG A 60 4.21 -7.46 3.49
CA ARG A 60 4.38 -8.81 4.04
C ARG A 60 4.50 -9.83 2.90
N ARG A 61 5.71 -10.33 2.64
CA ARG A 61 5.95 -11.31 1.55
C ARG A 61 5.14 -12.61 1.69
N GLU A 62 4.77 -13.00 2.92
CA GLU A 62 4.13 -14.29 3.19
C GLU A 62 2.60 -14.28 3.07
N SER A 63 1.93 -13.12 3.12
CA SER A 63 0.45 -13.03 3.11
C SER A 63 -0.14 -12.40 1.84
N ILE A 64 0.72 -11.95 0.94
CA ILE A 64 0.28 -11.15 -0.22
C ILE A 64 -0.25 -12.05 -1.33
N ASP A 65 0.40 -13.15 -1.70
CA ASP A 65 0.10 -13.76 -2.99
C ASP A 65 -1.29 -14.39 -3.09
N GLU A 66 -1.84 -15.00 -2.05
CA GLU A 66 -3.17 -15.63 -2.13
C GLU A 66 -4.29 -14.60 -1.92
N LYS A 67 -4.24 -13.85 -0.81
CA LYS A 67 -5.29 -12.91 -0.43
C LYS A 67 -5.33 -11.66 -1.32
N LEU A 68 -4.18 -11.24 -1.87
CA LEU A 68 -4.14 -10.16 -2.86
C LEU A 68 -4.68 -10.63 -4.21
N ARG A 69 -4.41 -11.89 -4.60
CA ARG A 69 -4.95 -12.47 -5.83
C ARG A 69 -6.46 -12.60 -5.76
N GLU A 70 -7.01 -13.04 -4.64
CA GLU A 70 -8.46 -13.06 -4.39
C GLU A 70 -9.10 -11.66 -4.49
N LEU A 71 -8.49 -10.65 -3.86
CA LEU A 71 -9.01 -9.27 -3.95
C LEU A 71 -8.88 -8.68 -5.35
N MET A 72 -7.79 -8.97 -6.06
CA MET A 72 -7.61 -8.55 -7.46
C MET A 72 -8.63 -9.22 -8.39
N GLU A 73 -8.93 -10.50 -8.18
CA GLU A 73 -9.99 -11.24 -8.88
C GLU A 73 -11.38 -10.65 -8.59
N ALA A 74 -11.68 -10.38 -7.32
CA ALA A 74 -12.96 -9.80 -6.91
C ALA A 74 -13.22 -8.43 -7.57
N VAL A 75 -12.22 -7.54 -7.56
CA VAL A 75 -12.30 -6.22 -8.21
C VAL A 75 -12.42 -6.33 -9.73
N LYS A 76 -11.75 -7.33 -10.33
CA LYS A 76 -11.87 -7.60 -11.77
C LYS A 76 -13.29 -8.03 -12.11
N ASN A 77 -13.88 -8.95 -11.35
CA ASN A 77 -15.26 -9.42 -11.57
C ASN A 77 -16.32 -8.32 -11.35
N GLU A 78 -16.12 -7.42 -10.38
CA GLU A 78 -17.01 -6.27 -10.17
C GLU A 78 -17.02 -5.31 -11.37
N ARG A 79 -15.85 -5.09 -11.98
CA ARG A 79 -15.70 -4.25 -13.17
C ARG A 79 -16.35 -4.84 -14.42
N TRP A 80 -16.55 -6.16 -14.47
CA TRP A 80 -17.28 -6.84 -15.55
C TRP A 80 -18.80 -6.80 -15.37
N ARG A 81 -19.31 -6.69 -14.13
CA ARG A 81 -20.76 -6.56 -13.88
C ARG A 81 -21.33 -5.17 -14.12
N LEU A 82 -20.48 -4.15 -14.16
CA LEU A 82 -20.86 -2.75 -14.42
C LEU A 82 -20.73 -2.36 -15.90
N ARG A 83 -20.57 -3.33 -16.80
CA ARG A 83 -20.51 -3.13 -18.26
C ARG A 83 -21.71 -3.75 -18.95
#